data_AF-A0A182NRS5-F1
#
_entry.id   AF-A0A182NRS5-F1
#
_cell.length_a   1.000
_cell.length_b   1.000
_cell.length_c   1.000
_cell.angle_alpha   90.00
_cell.angle_beta   90.00
_cell.angle_gamma   90.00
#
_symmetry.space_group_name_H-M   'P 1'
#
loop_
_entity.id
_entity.type
_entity.pdbx_description
1 polymer ?
#
loop_
_entity_poly.entity_id
_entity_poly.type
_entity_poly.pdbx_seq_one_letter_code
_entity_poly.pdbx_strand_id
1 'polypeptide(L)'
;NGEITIGTRDGAAHVLRCLKVWYELPNDVLFAAINLVDRFLTKMKVRPKHMACISVSSFHLAVQQLSMPIIDTEDLIAISQCRCTSRDLVRMADIVANKLGVQMNLAPVTALSFIRLFYYIFENAANALGLSEIFKSAISLADLEMRLEILACDASCASIRPSELALVMIFTQMDVYVSANKDNGLVHQQIHDLVDYAIQLQKFCRIPDSSFLYSHSIVTKILSLYNGQHKIPYKQRLVWKLSSRTMRVLRPTDKLTSYLPTIAEHHHAHGHMSNNNLRFRTGSVSSEDDGEDWPTSPIVAVCEQFVDE
;
A
#
# COMPACT_ATOMS: atom_id res chain seq x y z
N ASN A 1 10.67 -13.44 -22.60
CA ASN A 1 10.68 -14.23 -21.35
C ASN A 1 11.06 -13.32 -20.20
N GLY A 2 10.09 -12.60 -19.65
CA GLY A 2 10.34 -11.58 -18.61
C GLY A 2 10.49 -12.21 -17.22
N GLU A 3 11.44 -11.69 -16.46
CA GLU A 3 11.52 -11.88 -15.01
C GLU A 3 10.61 -10.85 -14.32
N ILE A 4 10.30 -11.05 -13.04
CA ILE A 4 9.44 -10.12 -12.30
C ILE A 4 10.20 -8.81 -12.10
N THR A 5 9.59 -7.72 -12.52
CA THR A 5 10.13 -6.37 -12.31
C THR A 5 9.72 -5.83 -10.94
N ILE A 6 10.46 -4.82 -10.47
CA ILE A 6 10.13 -4.06 -9.25
C ILE A 6 8.70 -3.53 -9.33
N GLY A 7 8.31 -2.89 -10.44
CA GLY A 7 6.96 -2.37 -10.63
C GLY A 7 5.85 -3.43 -10.54
N THR A 8 6.12 -4.67 -10.99
CA THR A 8 5.14 -5.76 -10.86
C THR A 8 4.92 -6.16 -9.39
N ARG A 9 5.99 -6.16 -8.58
CA ARG A 9 5.92 -6.45 -7.14
C ARG A 9 5.23 -5.32 -6.39
N ASP A 10 5.57 -4.07 -6.71
CA ASP A 10 4.99 -2.89 -6.04
C ASP A 10 3.51 -2.76 -6.38
N GLY A 11 3.12 -2.97 -7.64
CA GLY A 11 1.72 -3.09 -8.03
C GLY A 11 0.97 -4.16 -7.24
N ALA A 12 1.58 -5.35 -7.04
CA ALA A 12 1.00 -6.39 -6.20
C ALA A 12 0.80 -5.93 -4.75
N ALA A 13 1.82 -5.30 -4.15
CA ALA A 13 1.76 -4.81 -2.77
C ALA A 13 0.66 -3.75 -2.59
N HIS A 14 0.48 -2.86 -3.58
CA HIS A 14 -0.63 -1.91 -3.59
C HIS A 14 -2.00 -2.58 -3.65
N VAL A 15 -2.16 -3.65 -4.45
CA VAL A 15 -3.41 -4.44 -4.45
C VAL A 15 -3.66 -5.08 -3.09
N LEU A 16 -2.63 -5.65 -2.45
CA LEU A 16 -2.76 -6.22 -1.11
C LEU A 16 -3.18 -5.19 -0.08
N ARG A 17 -2.62 -3.97 -0.16
CA ARG A 17 -3.03 -2.85 0.69
C ARG A 17 -4.49 -2.47 0.46
N CYS A 18 -4.94 -2.43 -0.79
CA CYS A 18 -6.36 -2.20 -1.11
C CYS A 18 -7.27 -3.30 -0.53
N LEU A 19 -6.88 -4.57 -0.64
CA LEU A 19 -7.65 -5.69 -0.07
C LEU A 19 -7.72 -5.61 1.45
N LYS A 20 -6.61 -5.29 2.11
CA LYS A 20 -6.58 -5.07 3.57
C LYS A 20 -7.60 -4.01 3.99
N VAL A 21 -7.68 -2.89 3.26
CA VAL A 21 -8.65 -1.83 3.52
C VAL A 21 -10.08 -2.28 3.23
N TRP A 22 -10.31 -2.96 2.09
CA TRP A 22 -11.63 -3.43 1.68
C TRP A 22 -12.27 -4.39 2.68
N TYR A 23 -11.48 -5.30 3.25
CA TYR A 23 -11.93 -6.29 4.22
C TYR A 23 -11.71 -5.86 5.68
N GLU A 24 -11.32 -4.60 5.92
CA GLU A 24 -11.09 -4.03 7.25
C GLU A 24 -10.15 -4.88 8.13
N LEU A 25 -9.12 -5.45 7.52
CA LEU A 25 -8.17 -6.33 8.19
C LEU A 25 -7.08 -5.53 8.93
N PRO A 26 -6.47 -6.10 9.99
CA PRO A 26 -5.36 -5.46 10.69
C PRO A 26 -4.11 -5.40 9.82
N ASN A 27 -3.22 -4.47 10.16
CA ASN A 27 -1.95 -4.23 9.48
C ASN A 27 -1.11 -5.51 9.37
N ASP A 28 -1.15 -6.36 10.39
CA ASP A 28 -0.46 -7.65 10.46
C ASP A 28 -0.73 -8.54 9.24
N VAL A 29 -1.95 -8.55 8.69
CA VAL A 29 -2.29 -9.34 7.50
C VAL A 29 -1.54 -8.84 6.27
N LEU A 30 -1.48 -7.52 6.07
CA LEU A 30 -0.75 -6.92 4.95
C LEU A 30 0.73 -7.26 5.02
N PHE A 31 1.36 -7.07 6.18
CA PHE A 31 2.79 -7.35 6.34
C PHE A 31 3.12 -8.84 6.26
N ALA A 32 2.26 -9.71 6.76
CA ALA A 32 2.40 -11.15 6.58
C ALA A 32 2.29 -11.53 5.10
N ALA A 33 1.31 -11.00 4.37
CA ALA A 33 1.12 -11.27 2.95
C ALA A 33 2.31 -10.78 2.11
N ILE A 34 2.79 -9.55 2.34
CA ILE A 34 3.98 -9.02 1.66
C ILE A 34 5.22 -9.85 2.00
N ASN A 35 5.40 -10.25 3.27
CA ASN A 35 6.50 -11.12 3.67
C ASN A 35 6.48 -12.47 2.94
N LEU A 36 5.29 -13.06 2.76
CA LEU A 36 5.11 -14.31 2.02
C LEU A 36 5.45 -14.11 0.54
N VAL A 37 4.98 -13.04 -0.09
CA VAL A 37 5.30 -12.72 -1.49
C VAL A 37 6.81 -12.55 -1.66
N ASP A 38 7.43 -11.65 -0.91
CA ASP A 38 8.85 -11.33 -1.07
C ASP A 38 9.73 -12.56 -0.82
N ARG A 39 9.46 -13.35 0.23
CA ARG A 39 10.19 -14.61 0.50
C ARG A 39 9.96 -15.68 -0.57
N PHE A 40 8.77 -15.72 -1.19
CA PHE A 40 8.50 -16.66 -2.26
C PHE A 40 9.31 -16.29 -3.51
N LEU A 41 9.36 -15.01 -3.85
CA LEU A 41 10.12 -14.50 -5.00
C LEU A 41 11.63 -14.66 -4.85
N THR A 42 12.18 -14.62 -3.63
CA THR A 42 13.61 -14.92 -3.42
C THR A 42 13.95 -16.39 -3.61
N LYS A 43 13.00 -17.31 -3.41
CA LYS A 43 13.22 -18.76 -3.52
C LYS A 43 12.80 -19.38 -4.85
N MET A 44 11.90 -18.73 -5.58
CA MET A 44 11.24 -19.31 -6.74
C MET A 44 11.41 -18.43 -7.97
N LYS A 45 11.82 -19.02 -9.10
CA LYS A 45 11.78 -18.33 -10.40
C LYS A 45 10.35 -18.31 -10.93
N VAL A 46 9.73 -17.13 -10.92
CA VAL A 46 8.32 -16.95 -11.27
C VAL A 46 8.19 -16.11 -12.54
N ARG A 47 7.19 -16.43 -13.37
CA ARG A 47 6.84 -15.63 -14.55
C ARG A 47 5.84 -14.53 -14.16
N PRO A 48 5.94 -13.30 -14.72
CA PRO A 48 5.04 -12.19 -14.38
C PRO A 48 3.54 -12.54 -14.42
N LYS A 49 3.11 -13.38 -15.37
CA LYS A 49 1.71 -13.85 -15.47
C LYS A 49 1.15 -14.53 -14.21
N HIS A 50 2.00 -15.02 -13.31
CA HIS A 50 1.58 -15.68 -12.07
C HIS A 50 1.54 -14.73 -10.87
N MET A 51 2.03 -13.50 -11.00
CA MET A 51 2.19 -12.57 -9.88
C MET A 51 0.90 -12.25 -9.17
N ALA A 52 -0.17 -11.95 -9.90
CA ALA A 52 -1.48 -11.67 -9.31
C ALA A 52 -2.03 -12.85 -8.51
N CYS A 53 -1.88 -14.08 -9.02
CA CYS A 53 -2.32 -15.27 -8.29
C CYS A 53 -1.46 -15.51 -7.05
N ILE A 54 -0.14 -15.36 -7.13
CA ILE A 54 0.77 -15.52 -5.99
C ILE A 54 0.47 -14.51 -4.89
N SER A 55 0.28 -13.23 -5.23
CA SER A 55 0.02 -12.20 -4.22
C SER A 55 -1.31 -12.41 -3.51
N VAL A 56 -2.40 -12.61 -4.27
CA VAL A 56 -3.73 -12.82 -3.69
C VAL A 56 -3.80 -14.13 -2.89
N SER A 57 -3.12 -15.17 -3.34
CA SER A 57 -3.02 -16.43 -2.58
C SER A 57 -2.18 -16.27 -1.31
N SER A 58 -1.13 -15.43 -1.33
CA SER A 58 -0.35 -15.10 -0.14
C SER A 58 -1.17 -14.29 0.87
N PHE A 59 -2.07 -13.44 0.39
CA PHE A 59 -3.04 -12.73 1.24
C PHE A 59 -4.06 -13.67 1.86
N HIS A 60 -4.64 -14.57 1.07
CA HIS A 60 -5.52 -15.62 1.57
C HIS A 60 -4.82 -16.49 2.64
N LEU A 61 -3.57 -16.87 2.38
CA LEU A 61 -2.75 -17.62 3.31
C LEU A 61 -2.45 -16.82 4.59
N ALA A 62 -2.17 -15.52 4.49
CA ALA A 62 -1.93 -14.66 5.66
C ALA A 62 -3.18 -14.52 6.55
N VAL A 63 -4.37 -14.43 5.96
CA VAL A 63 -5.66 -14.44 6.68
C VAL A 63 -5.81 -15.74 7.48
N GLN A 64 -5.52 -16.88 6.87
CA GLN A 64 -5.55 -18.19 7.55
C GLN A 64 -4.46 -18.31 8.62
N GLN A 65 -3.22 -17.91 8.30
CA GLN A 65 -2.08 -17.97 9.20
C GLN A 65 -2.33 -17.19 10.49
N LEU A 66 -3.03 -16.06 10.41
CA LEU A 66 -3.35 -15.18 11.54
C LEU A 66 -4.72 -15.45 12.17
N SER A 67 -5.40 -16.54 11.80
CA SER A 67 -6.74 -16.88 12.31
C SER A 67 -7.78 -15.76 12.15
N MET A 68 -7.69 -15.00 11.05
CA MET A 68 -8.67 -13.97 10.71
C MET A 68 -9.96 -14.60 10.16
N PRO A 69 -11.09 -13.88 10.16
CA PRO A 69 -12.33 -14.35 9.56
C PRO A 69 -12.11 -14.80 8.10
N ILE A 70 -12.67 -15.95 7.76
CA ILE A 70 -12.50 -16.56 6.44
C ILE A 70 -13.16 -15.66 5.39
N ILE A 71 -12.39 -15.28 4.37
CA ILE A 71 -12.86 -14.53 3.22
C ILE A 71 -13.24 -15.53 2.12
N ASP A 72 -14.41 -15.33 1.50
CA ASP A 72 -14.82 -16.15 0.37
C ASP A 72 -13.85 -15.99 -0.81
N THR A 73 -13.42 -17.12 -1.36
CA THR A 73 -12.39 -17.14 -2.41
C THR A 73 -12.87 -16.53 -3.72
N GLU A 74 -14.14 -16.68 -4.09
CA GLU A 74 -14.69 -16.10 -5.31
C GLU A 74 -14.82 -14.58 -5.18
N ASP A 75 -15.26 -14.10 -4.01
CA ASP A 75 -15.29 -12.66 -3.68
C ASP A 75 -13.88 -12.04 -3.70
N LEU A 76 -12.91 -12.69 -3.05
CA LEU A 76 -11.51 -12.25 -3.05
C LEU A 76 -10.93 -12.12 -4.47
N ILE A 77 -11.20 -13.10 -5.32
CA ILE A 77 -10.79 -13.08 -6.73
C ILE A 77 -11.49 -11.94 -7.50
N ALA A 78 -12.79 -11.76 -7.28
CA ALA A 78 -13.56 -10.71 -7.92
C ALA A 78 -13.05 -9.30 -7.58
N ILE A 79 -12.80 -9.02 -6.30
CA ILE A 79 -12.36 -7.71 -5.80
C ILE A 79 -10.88 -7.44 -6.16
N SER A 80 -10.02 -8.45 -6.03
CA SER A 80 -8.60 -8.32 -6.41
C SER A 80 -8.39 -8.21 -7.92
N GLN A 81 -9.39 -8.63 -8.71
CA GLN A 81 -9.29 -8.80 -10.15
C GLN A 81 -8.17 -9.78 -10.55
N CYS A 82 -7.80 -10.70 -9.65
CA CYS A 82 -6.99 -11.85 -10.02
C CYS A 82 -7.76 -12.64 -11.09
N ARG A 83 -7.13 -12.94 -12.22
CA ARG A 83 -7.75 -13.79 -13.27
C ARG A 83 -7.57 -15.29 -13.00
N CYS A 84 -7.50 -15.65 -11.73
CA CYS A 84 -7.35 -17.02 -11.26
C CYS A 84 -8.72 -17.63 -10.90
N THR A 85 -8.83 -18.96 -10.89
CA THR A 85 -10.00 -19.64 -10.32
C THR A 85 -9.83 -19.82 -8.81
N SER A 86 -10.91 -20.02 -8.04
CA SER A 86 -10.82 -20.36 -6.61
C SER A 86 -9.90 -21.56 -6.35
N ARG A 87 -9.97 -22.57 -7.23
CA ARG A 87 -9.07 -23.74 -7.19
C ARG A 87 -7.61 -23.37 -7.37
N ASP A 88 -7.29 -22.47 -8.29
CA ASP A 88 -5.92 -22.01 -8.52
C ASP A 88 -5.40 -21.22 -7.32
N LEU A 89 -6.25 -20.39 -6.71
CA LEU A 89 -5.92 -19.61 -5.52
C LEU A 89 -5.56 -20.50 -4.34
N VAL A 90 -6.43 -21.47 -4.00
CA VAL A 90 -6.18 -22.41 -2.90
C VAL A 90 -4.92 -23.24 -3.18
N ARG A 91 -4.78 -23.77 -4.40
CA ARG A 91 -3.59 -24.52 -4.82
C ARG A 91 -2.31 -23.69 -4.69
N MET A 92 -2.35 -22.42 -5.08
CA MET A 92 -1.18 -21.55 -5.01
C MET A 92 -0.85 -21.18 -3.56
N ALA A 93 -1.84 -20.98 -2.70
CA ALA A 93 -1.64 -20.79 -1.26
C ALA A 93 -0.91 -21.99 -0.64
N ASP A 94 -1.32 -23.22 -0.99
CA ASP A 94 -0.63 -24.44 -0.56
C ASP A 94 0.81 -24.51 -1.07
N ILE A 95 1.07 -24.12 -2.33
CA ILE A 95 2.43 -24.08 -2.89
C ILE A 95 3.30 -23.10 -2.09
N VAL A 96 2.79 -21.89 -1.81
CA VAL A 96 3.51 -20.87 -1.04
C VAL A 96 3.78 -21.39 0.38
N ALA A 97 2.77 -21.93 1.06
CA ALA A 97 2.88 -22.48 2.40
C ALA A 97 3.97 -23.57 2.49
N ASN A 98 3.95 -24.53 1.55
CA ASN A 98 4.89 -25.63 1.51
C ASN A 98 6.32 -25.20 1.17
N LYS A 99 6.51 -24.27 0.23
CA LYS A 99 7.84 -23.77 -0.16
C LYS A 99 8.49 -22.90 0.92
N LEU A 100 7.68 -22.21 1.71
CA LEU A 100 8.16 -21.33 2.76
C LEU A 100 8.19 -21.97 4.16
N GLY A 101 7.56 -23.13 4.34
CA GLY A 101 7.41 -23.78 5.64
C GLY A 101 6.56 -22.94 6.59
N VAL A 102 5.44 -22.41 6.10
CA VAL A 102 4.56 -21.53 6.89
C VAL A 102 3.96 -22.30 8.06
N GLN A 103 4.07 -21.72 9.25
CA GLN A 103 3.44 -22.24 10.46
C GLN A 103 2.12 -21.51 10.67
N MET A 104 1.03 -22.27 10.69
CA MET A 104 -0.30 -21.72 10.98
C MET A 104 -0.36 -21.24 12.43
N ASN A 105 -1.12 -20.18 12.69
CA ASN A 105 -1.30 -19.54 13.99
C ASN A 105 -0.04 -18.88 14.58
N LEU A 106 0.99 -18.69 13.77
CA LEU A 106 2.20 -17.97 14.16
C LEU A 106 2.42 -16.77 13.24
N ALA A 107 2.36 -15.56 13.82
CA ALA A 107 2.64 -14.34 13.09
C ALA A 107 4.12 -14.24 12.71
N PRO A 108 4.46 -13.87 11.47
CA PRO A 108 5.85 -13.62 11.09
C PRO A 108 6.36 -12.35 11.79
N VAL A 109 7.65 -12.35 12.14
CA VAL A 109 8.32 -11.13 12.60
C VAL A 109 8.55 -10.23 11.39
N THR A 110 7.95 -9.04 11.42
CA THR A 110 8.01 -8.05 10.32
C THR A 110 8.46 -6.69 10.84
N ALA A 111 8.61 -5.70 9.96
CA ALA A 111 8.94 -4.33 10.36
C ALA A 111 7.89 -3.76 11.32
N LEU A 112 6.62 -4.14 11.17
CA LEU A 112 5.54 -3.75 12.07
C LEU A 112 5.78 -4.25 13.51
N SER A 113 6.28 -5.49 13.66
CA SER A 113 6.63 -6.05 14.97
C SER A 113 7.71 -5.20 15.66
N PHE A 114 8.72 -4.75 14.92
CA PHE A 114 9.78 -3.88 15.43
C PHE A 114 9.30 -2.46 15.71
N ILE A 115 8.41 -1.89 14.89
CA ILE A 115 7.81 -0.58 15.16
C ILE A 115 7.09 -0.59 16.49
N ARG A 116 6.21 -1.58 16.72
CA ARG A 116 5.47 -1.71 17.98
C ARG A 116 6.42 -1.90 19.16
N LEU A 117 7.41 -2.78 19.01
CA LEU A 117 8.42 -3.03 20.05
C LEU A 117 9.17 -1.74 20.41
N PHE A 118 9.72 -1.04 19.42
CA PHE A 118 10.46 0.18 19.68
C PHE A 118 9.55 1.28 20.23
N TYR A 119 8.34 1.45 19.70
CA TYR A 119 7.37 2.41 20.24
C TYR A 119 7.18 2.25 21.75
N TYR A 120 6.92 1.03 22.24
CA TYR A 120 6.75 0.79 23.67
C TYR A 120 8.06 0.94 24.48
N ILE A 121 9.22 0.65 23.88
CA ILE A 121 10.52 0.91 24.52
C ILE A 121 10.72 2.43 24.70
N PHE A 122 10.46 3.22 23.66
CA PHE A 122 10.55 4.68 23.73
C PHE A 122 9.48 5.28 24.65
N GLU A 123 8.25 4.76 24.66
CA GLU A 123 7.21 5.21 25.57
C GLU A 123 7.63 5.01 27.03
N ASN A 124 8.18 3.84 27.35
CA ASN A 124 8.68 3.55 28.69
C ASN A 124 9.90 4.43 29.06
N ALA A 125 10.81 4.67 28.13
CA ALA A 125 11.94 5.57 28.34
C ALA A 125 11.47 7.02 28.56
N ALA A 126 10.52 7.50 27.76
CA ALA A 126 9.93 8.82 27.91
C ALA A 126 9.22 8.96 29.26
N ASN A 127 8.50 7.93 29.72
CA ASN A 127 7.88 7.91 31.04
C ASN A 127 8.92 8.02 32.17
N ALA A 128 10.04 7.31 32.06
CA ALA A 128 11.12 7.38 33.05
C ALA A 128 11.83 8.75 33.07
N LEU A 129 11.88 9.45 31.93
CA LEU A 129 12.51 10.77 31.80
C LEU A 129 11.54 11.94 32.05
N GLY A 130 10.25 11.68 32.28
CA GLY A 130 9.24 12.74 32.43
C GLY A 130 8.87 13.44 31.11
N LEU A 131 9.10 12.77 29.97
CA LEU A 131 8.89 13.28 28.61
C LEU A 131 7.65 12.69 27.91
N SER A 132 6.77 12.02 28.66
CA SER A 132 5.62 11.26 28.12
C SER A 132 4.71 12.09 27.20
N GLU A 133 4.37 13.31 27.60
CA GLU A 133 3.47 14.18 26.84
C GLU A 133 4.07 14.58 25.48
N ILE A 134 5.39 14.83 25.46
CA ILE A 134 6.12 15.22 24.25
C ILE A 134 6.30 14.02 23.33
N PHE A 135 6.58 12.85 23.91
CA PHE A 135 6.66 11.62 23.13
C PHE A 135 5.34 11.31 22.44
N LYS A 136 4.21 11.42 23.17
CA LYS A 136 2.87 11.18 22.61
C LYS A 136 2.43 12.24 21.60
N SER A 137 2.86 13.49 21.75
CA SER A 137 2.60 14.55 20.75
C SER A 137 3.47 14.41 19.51
N ALA A 138 4.70 13.93 19.64
CA ALA A 138 5.63 13.74 18.52
C ALA A 138 5.35 12.46 17.74
N ILE A 139 5.09 11.36 18.44
CA ILE A 139 5.06 10.01 17.87
C ILE A 139 3.71 9.33 18.18
N SER A 140 2.93 9.09 17.12
CA SER A 140 1.71 8.29 17.18
C SER A 140 1.97 6.91 16.57
N LEU A 141 1.63 5.86 17.31
CA LEU A 141 1.74 4.48 16.81
C LEU A 141 0.90 4.28 15.54
N ALA A 142 -0.32 4.80 15.50
CA ALA A 142 -1.20 4.66 14.34
C ALA A 142 -0.63 5.33 13.08
N ASP A 143 0.03 6.49 13.23
CA ASP A 143 0.69 7.20 12.12
C ASP A 143 1.92 6.42 11.62
N LEU A 144 2.73 5.86 12.53
CA LEU A 144 3.85 5.00 12.18
C LEU A 144 3.38 3.75 11.40
N GLU A 145 2.34 3.08 11.86
CA GLU A 145 1.81 1.89 11.19
C GLU A 145 1.28 2.23 9.78
N MET A 146 0.53 3.33 9.65
CA MET A 146 0.00 3.79 8.36
C MET A 146 1.12 4.16 7.38
N ARG A 147 2.14 4.88 7.83
CA ARG A 147 3.30 5.21 6.99
C ARG A 147 4.10 3.97 6.59
N LEU A 148 4.16 2.96 7.46
CA LEU A 148 4.87 1.72 7.15
C LEU A 148 4.16 0.96 6.02
N GLU A 149 2.82 1.04 5.91
CA GLU A 149 2.11 0.44 4.77
C GLU A 149 2.56 1.03 3.44
N ILE A 150 2.81 2.34 3.40
CA ILE A 150 3.26 3.05 2.20
C ILE A 150 4.66 2.55 1.81
N LEU A 151 5.55 2.46 2.80
CA LEU A 151 6.92 1.98 2.60
C LEU A 151 6.95 0.50 2.19
N ALA A 152 6.04 -0.33 2.70
CA ALA A 152 5.95 -1.74 2.34
C ALA A 152 5.60 -1.96 0.86
N CYS A 153 4.90 -1.00 0.25
CA CYS A 153 4.55 -1.03 -1.16
C CYS A 153 5.70 -0.66 -2.11
N ASP A 154 6.83 -0.17 -1.61
CA ASP A 154 8.00 0.20 -2.43
C ASP A 154 9.13 -0.84 -2.26
N ALA A 155 9.60 -1.44 -3.35
CA ALA A 155 10.61 -2.48 -3.30
C ALA A 155 11.97 -1.99 -2.74
N SER A 156 12.24 -0.68 -2.78
CA SER A 156 13.45 -0.10 -2.20
C SER A 156 13.56 -0.44 -0.70
N CYS A 157 12.41 -0.45 -0.01
CA CYS A 157 12.33 -0.79 1.41
C CYS A 157 12.40 -2.30 1.67
N ALA A 158 12.13 -3.16 0.68
CA ALA A 158 12.20 -4.62 0.85
C ALA A 158 13.63 -5.11 1.14
N SER A 159 14.65 -4.33 0.74
CA SER A 159 16.06 -4.63 1.00
C SER A 159 16.53 -4.22 2.41
N ILE A 160 15.77 -3.37 3.09
CA ILE A 160 16.13 -2.82 4.40
C ILE A 160 15.77 -3.83 5.50
N ARG A 161 16.63 -3.96 6.51
CA ARG A 161 16.36 -4.84 7.66
C ARG A 161 15.11 -4.33 8.41
N PRO A 162 14.17 -5.20 8.81
CA PRO A 162 12.95 -4.79 9.50
C PRO A 162 13.16 -3.93 10.76
N SER A 163 14.20 -4.24 11.55
CA SER A 163 14.57 -3.45 12.73
C SER A 163 15.18 -2.09 12.37
N GLU A 164 15.98 -2.03 11.32
CA GLU A 164 16.55 -0.77 10.83
C GLU A 164 15.47 0.15 10.27
N LEU A 165 14.56 -0.39 9.45
CA LEU A 165 13.42 0.36 8.92
C LEU A 165 12.55 0.94 10.04
N ALA A 166 12.22 0.12 11.06
CA ALA A 166 11.43 0.56 12.19
C ALA A 166 12.10 1.70 12.98
N LEU A 167 13.41 1.61 13.21
CA LEU A 167 14.15 2.65 13.93
C LEU A 167 14.22 3.94 13.10
N VAL A 168 14.56 3.83 11.81
CA VAL A 168 14.59 4.96 10.87
C VAL A 168 13.26 5.71 10.88
N MET A 169 12.13 5.00 10.86
CA MET A 169 10.80 5.63 10.90
C MET A 169 10.56 6.45 12.16
N ILE A 170 11.01 5.97 13.33
CA ILE A 170 10.90 6.73 14.58
C ILE A 170 11.75 8.00 14.52
N PHE A 171 12.98 7.92 14.01
CA PHE A 171 13.82 9.09 13.78
C PHE A 171 13.17 10.10 12.82
N THR A 172 12.68 9.64 11.67
CA THR A 172 11.99 10.51 10.71
C THR A 172 10.79 11.22 11.33
N GLN A 173 10.06 10.57 12.24
CA GLN A 173 8.96 11.21 12.95
C GLN A 173 9.44 12.31 13.91
N MET A 174 10.51 12.05 14.67
CA MET A 174 11.12 13.06 15.53
C MET A 174 11.65 14.25 14.72
N ASP A 175 12.31 14.00 13.59
CA ASP A 175 12.82 15.05 12.69
C ASP A 175 11.70 15.98 12.18
N VAL A 176 10.55 15.40 11.81
CA VAL A 176 9.35 16.16 11.39
C VAL A 176 8.81 17.00 12.54
N TYR A 177 8.73 16.44 13.74
CA TYR A 177 8.23 17.17 14.90
C TYR A 177 9.15 18.31 15.33
N VAL A 178 10.48 18.12 15.30
CA VAL A 178 11.48 19.18 15.51
C VAL A 178 11.33 20.27 14.45
N SER A 179 11.16 19.89 13.19
CA SER A 179 11.00 20.83 12.07
C SER A 179 9.72 21.67 12.18
N ALA A 180 8.66 21.13 12.79
CA ALA A 180 7.40 21.83 13.02
C ALA A 180 7.44 22.78 14.23
N ASN A 181 8.33 22.54 15.21
CA ASN A 181 8.38 23.27 16.49
C ASN A 181 9.66 24.10 16.67
N LYS A 182 10.23 24.63 15.57
CA LYS A 182 11.53 25.34 15.56
C LYS A 182 11.63 26.51 16.55
N ASP A 183 10.51 27.15 16.88
CA ASP A 183 10.48 28.33 17.74
C ASP A 183 10.41 28.00 19.24
N ASN A 184 10.20 26.73 19.62
CA ASN A 184 10.02 26.29 21.00
C ASN A 184 11.30 25.64 21.56
N GLY A 185 12.22 26.45 22.08
CA GLY A 185 13.53 25.98 22.57
C GLY A 185 13.50 24.88 23.64
N LEU A 186 12.50 24.89 24.55
CA LEU A 186 12.33 23.83 25.56
C LEU A 186 11.96 22.47 24.95
N VAL A 187 11.07 22.49 23.95
CA VAL A 187 10.65 21.30 23.20
C VAL A 187 11.84 20.70 22.44
N HIS A 188 12.71 21.56 21.90
CA HIS A 188 13.93 21.13 21.22
C HIS A 188 14.88 20.36 22.13
N GLN A 189 15.11 20.85 23.37
CA GLN A 189 15.97 20.16 24.34
C GLN A 189 15.38 18.79 24.73
N GLN A 190 14.08 18.72 24.99
CA GLN A 190 13.42 17.48 25.40
C GLN A 190 13.40 16.43 24.29
N ILE A 191 13.29 16.84 23.02
CA ILE A 191 13.43 15.91 21.89
C ILE A 191 14.87 15.46 21.71
N HIS A 192 15.85 16.33 21.96
CA HIS A 192 17.26 15.95 21.90
C HIS A 192 17.56 14.76 22.81
N ASP A 193 17.00 14.73 24.02
CA ASP A 193 17.15 13.59 24.94
C ASP A 193 16.56 12.28 24.36
N LEU A 194 15.41 12.37 23.66
CA LEU A 194 14.80 11.22 22.98
C LEU A 194 15.62 10.76 21.77
N VAL A 195 16.19 11.71 21.01
CA VAL A 195 17.09 11.42 19.88
C VAL A 195 18.38 10.78 20.37
N ASP A 196 18.97 11.25 21.47
CA ASP A 196 20.14 10.63 22.09
C ASP A 196 19.85 9.20 22.54
N TYR A 197 18.68 8.96 23.13
CA TYR A 197 18.23 7.61 23.46
C TYR A 197 18.09 6.74 22.20
N ALA A 198 17.56 7.29 21.11
CA ALA A 198 17.45 6.59 19.84
C ALA A 198 18.82 6.22 19.24
N ILE A 199 19.82 7.09 19.36
CA ILE A 199 21.21 6.84 18.94
C ILE A 199 21.83 5.72 19.78
N GLN A 200 21.56 5.69 21.10
CA GLN A 200 22.00 4.59 21.96
C GLN A 200 21.34 3.26 21.56
N LEU A 201 20.04 3.29 21.25
CA LEU A 201 19.31 2.12 20.77
C LEU A 201 19.83 1.63 19.41
N GLN A 202 20.18 2.53 18.49
CA GLN A 202 20.82 2.20 17.21
C GLN A 202 22.11 1.41 17.44
N LYS A 203 22.97 1.89 18.35
CA LYS A 203 24.22 1.22 18.73
C LYS A 203 23.97 -0.15 19.36
N PHE A 204 22.97 -0.26 20.23
CA PHE A 204 22.57 -1.52 20.85
C PHE A 204 22.09 -2.55 19.82
N CYS A 205 21.32 -2.10 18.82
CA CYS A 205 20.86 -2.91 17.69
C CYS A 205 21.96 -3.22 16.66
N ARG A 206 23.19 -2.69 16.84
CA ARG A 206 24.34 -2.86 15.93
C ARG A 206 24.04 -2.41 14.50
N ILE A 207 23.29 -1.31 14.35
CA ILE A 207 22.98 -0.72 13.05
C ILE A 207 24.07 0.31 12.72
N PRO A 208 24.86 0.12 11.64
CA PRO A 208 25.92 1.05 11.28
C PRO A 208 25.36 2.35 10.71
N ASP A 209 26.01 3.47 11.00
CA ASP A 209 25.55 4.81 10.61
C ASP A 209 25.39 4.96 9.09
N SER A 210 26.27 4.34 8.30
CA SER A 210 26.19 4.39 6.83
C SER A 210 24.93 3.71 6.28
N SER A 211 24.54 2.57 6.84
CA SER A 211 23.30 1.88 6.47
C SER A 211 22.09 2.68 6.92
N PHE A 212 22.14 3.20 8.15
CA PHE A 212 21.07 4.01 8.72
C PHE A 212 20.78 5.26 7.88
N LEU A 213 21.81 6.02 7.51
CA LEU A 213 21.66 7.23 6.68
C LEU A 213 21.15 6.89 5.27
N TYR A 214 21.61 5.79 4.69
CA TYR A 214 21.10 5.31 3.41
C TYR A 214 19.61 4.97 3.49
N SER A 215 19.21 4.16 4.48
CA SER A 215 17.83 3.79 4.75
C SER A 215 16.94 5.01 5.05
N HIS A 216 17.43 5.98 5.83
CA HIS A 216 16.75 7.24 6.12
C HIS A 216 16.50 8.08 4.87
N SER A 217 17.49 8.16 3.96
CA SER A 217 17.33 8.88 2.69
C SER A 217 16.25 8.26 1.80
N ILE A 218 16.15 6.93 1.76
CA ILE A 218 15.11 6.20 1.01
C ILE A 218 13.73 6.49 1.61
N VAL A 219 13.58 6.30 2.92
CA VAL A 219 12.30 6.50 3.63
C VAL A 219 11.81 7.93 3.47
N THR A 220 12.69 8.91 3.66
CA THR A 220 12.35 10.34 3.51
C THR A 220 11.94 10.67 2.07
N LYS A 221 12.62 10.10 1.08
CA LYS A 221 12.26 10.27 -0.33
C LYS A 221 10.86 9.72 -0.63
N ILE A 222 10.55 8.50 -0.19
CA ILE A 222 9.25 7.88 -0.44
C ILE A 222 8.13 8.65 0.27
N LEU A 223 8.33 9.00 1.54
CA LEU A 223 7.33 9.73 2.32
C LEU A 223 7.11 11.17 1.79
N SER A 224 8.14 11.85 1.30
CA SER A 224 7.98 13.17 0.70
C SER A 224 7.19 13.14 -0.60
N LEU A 225 7.39 12.12 -1.45
CA LEU A 225 6.59 11.91 -2.65
C LEU A 225 5.12 11.63 -2.32
N TYR A 226 4.87 10.81 -1.30
CA TYR A 226 3.51 10.54 -0.81
C TYR A 226 2.83 11.80 -0.26
N ASN A 227 3.51 12.54 0.62
CA ASN A 227 2.99 13.77 1.24
C ASN A 227 2.74 14.88 0.22
N GLY A 228 3.55 14.95 -0.84
CA GLY A 228 3.39 15.91 -1.94
C GLY A 228 2.19 15.62 -2.86
N GLN A 229 1.39 14.59 -2.58
CA GLN A 229 0.28 14.12 -3.42
C GLN A 229 0.71 13.90 -4.89
N HIS A 230 1.98 13.57 -5.13
CA HIS A 230 2.41 13.14 -6.45
C HIS A 230 1.55 11.94 -6.85
N LYS A 231 1.08 11.91 -8.11
CA LYS A 231 0.16 10.87 -8.60
C LYS A 231 0.67 9.50 -8.15
N ILE A 232 -0.06 8.84 -7.25
CA ILE A 232 0.25 7.47 -6.84
C ILE A 232 0.17 6.63 -8.12
N PRO A 233 1.27 5.99 -8.56
CA PRO A 233 1.31 5.29 -9.84
C PRO A 233 0.32 4.12 -9.88
N TYR A 234 0.04 3.52 -8.72
CA TYR A 234 -0.83 2.35 -8.60
C TYR A 234 -2.23 2.74 -8.12
N LYS A 235 -3.23 2.50 -8.97
CA LYS A 235 -4.66 2.65 -8.62
C LYS A 235 -5.39 1.35 -8.89
N GLN A 236 -5.88 0.69 -7.84
CA GLN A 236 -6.75 -0.47 -8.01
C GLN A 236 -8.11 0.00 -8.51
N ARG A 237 -8.38 -0.22 -9.80
CA ARG A 237 -9.64 0.17 -10.42
C ARG A 237 -10.70 -0.89 -10.11
N LEU A 238 -11.65 -0.59 -9.24
CA LEU A 238 -12.83 -1.44 -9.06
C LEU A 238 -13.69 -1.36 -10.33
N VAL A 239 -13.92 -2.51 -10.97
CA VAL A 239 -14.78 -2.62 -12.15
C VAL A 239 -16.03 -3.39 -11.74
N TRP A 240 -17.18 -2.74 -11.84
CA TRP A 240 -18.47 -3.38 -11.62
C TRP A 240 -18.73 -4.37 -12.75
N LYS A 241 -18.64 -5.67 -12.44
CA LYS A 241 -19.07 -6.72 -13.35
C LYS A 241 -20.58 -6.89 -13.23
N LEU A 242 -21.30 -6.35 -14.20
CA LEU A 242 -22.73 -6.56 -14.32
C LEU A 242 -22.99 -7.99 -14.82
N SER A 243 -24.00 -8.66 -14.24
CA SER A 243 -24.44 -9.95 -14.77
C SER A 243 -24.86 -9.79 -16.24
N SER A 244 -24.72 -10.82 -17.08
CA SER A 244 -25.13 -10.75 -18.49
C SER A 244 -26.62 -10.38 -18.64
N ARG A 245 -27.46 -10.78 -17.68
CA ARG A 245 -28.88 -10.38 -17.63
C ARG A 245 -29.02 -8.89 -17.35
N THR A 246 -28.34 -8.37 -16.32
CA THR A 246 -28.36 -6.95 -15.96
C THR A 246 -27.78 -6.09 -17.08
N MET A 247 -26.68 -6.53 -17.69
CA MET A 247 -26.02 -5.83 -18.80
C MET A 247 -26.91 -5.74 -20.04
N ARG A 248 -27.74 -6.76 -20.33
CA ARG A 248 -28.73 -6.73 -21.42
C ARG A 248 -29.93 -5.84 -21.11
N VAL A 249 -30.30 -5.69 -19.84
CA VAL A 249 -31.44 -4.87 -19.40
C VAL A 249 -31.05 -3.40 -19.26
N LEU A 250 -29.81 -3.13 -18.84
CA LEU A 250 -29.24 -1.80 -18.83
C LEU A 250 -29.08 -1.35 -20.29
N ARG A 251 -29.85 -0.34 -20.70
CA ARG A 251 -29.62 0.30 -22.00
C ARG A 251 -28.19 0.85 -22.03
N PRO A 252 -27.49 0.83 -23.18
CA PRO A 252 -26.19 1.48 -23.32
C PRO A 252 -26.26 2.92 -22.80
N THR A 253 -25.62 3.18 -21.67
CA THR A 253 -25.55 4.52 -21.05
C THR A 253 -24.70 5.48 -21.87
N ASP A 254 -24.02 5.00 -22.93
CA ASP A 254 -23.35 5.86 -23.91
C ASP A 254 -24.31 6.87 -24.56
N LYS A 255 -25.61 6.55 -24.65
CA LYS A 255 -26.65 7.48 -25.11
C LYS A 255 -27.29 8.30 -23.99
N LEU A 256 -26.95 8.03 -22.73
CA LEU A 256 -27.34 8.81 -21.55
C LEU A 256 -26.22 9.78 -21.18
N THR A 257 -25.73 10.53 -22.17
CA THR A 257 -24.98 11.76 -21.91
C THR A 257 -25.98 12.73 -21.28
N SER A 258 -26.12 12.68 -19.96
CA SER A 258 -26.87 13.70 -19.26
C SER A 258 -26.09 15.00 -19.46
N TYR A 259 -26.62 15.92 -20.25
CA TYR A 259 -26.18 17.32 -20.35
C TYR A 259 -26.45 18.05 -19.02
N LEU A 260 -26.13 17.42 -17.90
CA LEU A 260 -26.21 18.06 -16.61
C LEU A 260 -25.16 19.18 -16.65
N PRO A 261 -25.58 20.43 -16.46
CA PRO A 261 -24.65 21.53 -16.43
C PRO A 261 -23.63 21.25 -15.32
N THR A 262 -22.34 21.44 -15.64
CA THR A 262 -21.25 21.37 -14.68
C THR A 262 -21.60 22.27 -13.50
N ILE A 263 -21.68 21.70 -12.29
CA ILE A 263 -21.81 22.51 -11.07
C ILE A 263 -20.50 23.29 -10.94
N ALA A 264 -20.58 24.62 -11.12
CA ALA A 264 -19.41 25.49 -11.02
C ALA A 264 -19.03 25.64 -9.54
N GLU A 265 -17.95 24.98 -9.12
CA GLU A 265 -17.48 25.04 -7.72
C GLU A 265 -16.71 26.33 -7.37
N HIS A 266 -16.57 27.29 -8.30
CA HIS A 266 -15.90 28.56 -8.01
C HIS A 266 -16.62 29.74 -8.67
N HIS A 267 -17.47 30.43 -7.92
CA HIS A 267 -17.89 31.79 -8.25
C HIS A 267 -16.84 32.77 -7.71
N HIS A 268 -15.81 33.07 -8.49
CA HIS A 268 -15.03 34.30 -8.29
C HIS A 268 -14.99 35.12 -9.58
N ALA A 269 -15.21 36.41 -9.36
CA ALA A 269 -15.58 37.41 -10.34
C ALA A 269 -14.47 37.72 -11.37
N HIS A 270 -14.94 38.26 -12.49
CA HIS A 270 -14.23 38.94 -13.58
C HIS A 270 -13.50 38.09 -14.63
N GLY A 271 -13.98 38.22 -15.86
CA GLY A 271 -13.17 38.01 -17.07
C GLY A 271 -13.88 37.21 -18.15
N HIS A 272 -14.37 37.91 -19.16
CA HIS A 272 -14.82 37.37 -20.45
C HIS A 272 -13.90 36.26 -20.99
N MET A 273 -14.40 35.04 -21.15
CA MET A 273 -14.01 34.12 -22.23
C MET A 273 -15.17 33.18 -22.56
N SER A 274 -15.55 33.13 -23.83
CA SER A 274 -16.59 32.27 -24.41
C SER A 274 -16.34 30.80 -24.05
N ASN A 275 -17.20 30.23 -23.21
CA ASN A 275 -17.07 28.87 -22.73
C ASN A 275 -17.92 27.93 -23.60
N ASN A 276 -17.34 27.42 -24.70
CA ASN A 276 -17.96 26.42 -25.56
C ASN A 276 -17.25 25.06 -25.48
N ASN A 277 -16.77 24.69 -24.28
CA ASN A 277 -16.20 23.37 -24.04
C ASN A 277 -17.26 22.40 -23.51
N LEU A 278 -18.13 21.95 -24.42
CA LEU A 278 -18.87 20.69 -24.25
C LEU A 278 -17.84 19.54 -24.24
N ARG A 279 -17.30 19.22 -23.06
CA ARG A 279 -16.57 17.95 -22.87
C ARG A 279 -17.59 16.83 -23.01
N PHE A 280 -17.63 16.20 -24.18
CA PHE A 280 -18.22 14.88 -24.34
C PHE A 280 -17.57 13.95 -23.31
N ARG A 281 -18.39 13.44 -22.39
CA ARG A 281 -17.97 12.41 -21.45
C ARG A 281 -17.92 11.09 -22.21
N THR A 282 -16.96 10.95 -23.12
CA THR A 282 -16.53 9.60 -23.54
C THR A 282 -16.04 8.90 -22.30
N GLY A 283 -16.52 7.66 -22.08
CA GLY A 283 -16.23 6.87 -20.89
C GLY A 283 -14.76 6.98 -20.51
N SER A 284 -14.48 7.19 -19.22
CA SER A 284 -13.15 7.53 -18.68
C SER A 284 -12.01 6.74 -19.34
N VAL A 285 -11.43 7.34 -20.37
CA VAL A 285 -10.10 7.03 -20.87
C VAL A 285 -9.18 8.05 -20.20
N SER A 286 -8.57 7.61 -19.09
CA SER A 286 -7.45 8.35 -18.52
C SER A 286 -6.29 8.23 -19.49
N SER A 287 -5.74 9.38 -19.85
CA SER A 287 -4.54 9.56 -20.65
C SER A 287 -3.34 8.78 -20.09
N GLU A 288 -2.66 8.11 -21.01
CA GLU A 288 -1.26 7.64 -20.95
C GLU A 288 -1.01 6.52 -19.93
N ASP A 289 -1.14 5.30 -20.47
CA ASP A 289 -0.69 4.04 -19.91
C ASP A 289 0.83 3.94 -20.09
N ASP A 290 1.59 4.45 -19.10
CA ASP A 290 3.01 4.14 -18.97
C ASP A 290 3.15 2.69 -18.50
N GLY A 291 2.98 1.74 -19.43
CA GLY A 291 3.67 0.45 -19.56
C GLY A 291 3.97 -0.45 -18.35
N GLU A 292 3.42 -0.25 -17.16
CA GLU A 292 3.71 -1.07 -15.97
C GLU A 292 2.55 -2.03 -15.66
N ASP A 293 2.73 -3.21 -16.23
CA ASP A 293 1.85 -4.34 -16.49
C ASP A 293 1.31 -5.04 -15.21
N TRP A 294 0.47 -4.37 -14.40
CA TRP A 294 -0.48 -5.11 -13.56
C TRP A 294 -1.55 -5.69 -14.48
N PRO A 295 -1.82 -7.01 -14.47
CA PRO A 295 -2.78 -7.63 -15.38
C PRO A 295 -4.24 -7.29 -15.00
N THR A 296 -4.61 -6.02 -15.17
CA THR A 296 -5.98 -5.51 -15.06
C THR A 296 -6.80 -5.94 -16.26
N SER A 297 -8.11 -6.09 -16.11
CA SER A 297 -8.98 -6.46 -17.24
C SER A 297 -8.89 -5.40 -18.34
N PRO A 298 -8.69 -5.76 -19.64
CA PRO A 298 -8.91 -4.80 -20.71
C PRO A 298 -10.37 -4.32 -20.64
N ILE A 299 -10.59 -3.03 -20.91
CA ILE A 299 -11.92 -2.51 -21.18
C ILE A 299 -12.39 -3.23 -22.44
N VAL A 300 -13.32 -4.18 -22.32
CA VAL A 300 -13.91 -4.83 -23.49
C VAL A 300 -14.72 -3.75 -24.19
N ALA A 301 -14.24 -3.29 -25.34
CA ALA A 301 -15.02 -2.43 -26.22
C ALA A 301 -16.30 -3.19 -26.60
N VAL A 302 -17.44 -2.52 -26.48
CA VAL A 302 -18.73 -3.03 -26.96
C VAL A 302 -18.65 -3.10 -28.48
N CYS A 303 -18.33 -4.27 -29.05
CA CYS A 303 -18.57 -4.51 -30.47
C CYS A 303 -20.08 -4.65 -30.67
N GLU A 304 -20.70 -3.65 -31.28
CA GLU A 304 -21.98 -3.82 -31.95
C GLU A 304 -21.81 -4.91 -33.01
N GLN A 305 -22.35 -6.10 -32.77
CA GLN A 305 -22.64 -7.03 -33.85
C GLN A 305 -23.83 -6.46 -34.60
N PHE A 306 -23.55 -5.77 -35.71
CA PHE A 306 -24.55 -5.55 -36.75
C PHE A 306 -24.95 -6.93 -37.27
N VAL A 307 -26.16 -7.35 -36.90
CA VAL A 307 -26.87 -8.42 -37.60
C VAL A 307 -27.48 -7.74 -38.81
N ASP A 308 -26.82 -7.86 -39.96
CA ASP A 308 -27.46 -7.59 -41.24
C ASP A 308 -28.32 -8.81 -41.61
N GLU A 309 -29.60 -8.54 -41.85
CA GLU A 309 -30.60 -9.46 -42.44
C GLU A 309 -30.22 -9.88 -43.87
#